data_AF-A0AA88LHT7-F1
#
_entry.id   AF-A0AA88LHT7-F1
#
_cell.length_a   1.000
_cell.length_b   1.000
_cell.length_c   1.000
_cell.angle_alpha   90.00
_cell.angle_beta   90.00
_cell.angle_gamma   90.00
#
_symmetry.space_group_name_H-M   'P 1'
#
loop_
_entity.id
_entity.type
_entity.pdbx_description
1 polymer ?
#
loop_
_entity_poly.entity_id
_entity_poly.type
_entity_poly.pdbx_seq_one_letter_code
_entity_poly.pdbx_strand_id
1 'polypeptide(L)'
;MSKTLTSSRATLLNVISPDAGNLGFGADVNVSATESYSLFVPLYTSVIEEYHIGFTKKTPSPPSEFGKVNTPGDLDPDNEFLISTRLEYGRCLQGLLHNILPLLQKKFKTKGFRNTATKTETSA
;
A
#
# COMPACT_ATOMS: atom_id res chain seq x y z
N MET A 1 -1.80 12.79 29.65
CA MET A 1 -2.17 11.74 28.68
C MET A 1 -0.92 11.32 27.93
N SER A 2 -0.51 10.06 28.01
CA SER A 2 0.65 9.54 27.26
C SER A 2 0.29 9.48 25.76
N LYS A 3 1.16 9.98 24.88
CA LYS A 3 0.95 9.91 23.43
C LYS A 3 1.38 8.53 22.94
N THR A 4 0.47 7.76 22.35
CA THR A 4 0.81 6.52 21.65
C THR A 4 1.59 6.86 20.38
N LEU A 5 2.81 6.34 20.29
CA LEU A 5 3.75 6.57 19.20
C LEU A 5 4.28 5.24 18.70
N THR A 6 4.46 5.11 17.40
CA THR A 6 5.30 4.04 16.83
C THR A 6 6.77 4.27 17.21
N SER A 7 7.60 3.24 17.08
CA SER A 7 9.07 3.33 17.13
C SER A 7 9.64 4.43 16.21
N SER A 8 8.97 4.70 15.09
CA SER A 8 9.28 5.77 14.14
C SER A 8 8.64 7.13 14.46
N ARG A 9 8.01 7.27 15.63
CA ARG A 9 7.33 8.47 16.14
C ARG A 9 6.11 8.91 15.32
N ALA A 10 5.49 8.00 14.58
CA ALA A 10 4.19 8.26 13.95
C ALA A 10 3.09 8.24 15.02
N THR A 11 2.07 9.09 14.82
CA THR A 11 0.95 9.27 15.73
C THR A 11 -0.36 8.85 15.06
N LEU A 12 -1.42 8.72 15.86
CA LEU A 12 -2.79 8.57 15.33
C LEU A 12 -3.18 9.72 14.38
N LEU A 13 -2.71 10.94 14.65
CA LEU A 13 -2.93 12.08 13.76
C LEU A 13 -2.35 11.77 12.36
N ASN A 14 -1.16 11.20 12.26
CA ASN A 14 -0.56 10.84 10.96
C ASN A 14 -1.35 9.76 10.22
N VAL A 15 -2.11 8.92 10.93
CA VAL A 15 -2.95 7.85 10.37
C VAL A 15 -4.25 8.40 9.79
N ILE A 16 -4.86 9.40 10.45
CA ILE A 16 -6.18 9.96 10.07
C ILE A 16 -6.12 11.30 9.29
N SER A 17 -4.97 11.98 9.30
CA SER A 17 -4.83 13.34 8.74
C SER A 17 -5.02 13.47 7.23
N PRO A 18 -4.73 12.47 6.38
CA PRO A 18 -5.01 12.59 4.95
C PRO A 18 -6.48 12.93 4.66
N ASP A 19 -7.39 12.46 5.50
CA ASP A 19 -8.84 12.58 5.31
C ASP A 19 -9.44 13.79 6.01
N ALA A 20 -8.84 14.23 7.12
CA ALA A 20 -9.28 15.42 7.83
C ALA A 20 -9.28 16.69 6.95
N GLY A 21 -8.49 16.68 5.86
CA GLY A 21 -8.46 17.73 4.84
C GLY A 21 -9.28 17.45 3.58
N ASN A 22 -9.89 16.27 3.43
CA ASN A 22 -10.57 15.85 2.20
C ASN A 22 -11.79 14.95 2.48
N LEU A 23 -12.89 15.55 2.94
CA LEU A 23 -14.13 14.89 3.39
C LEU A 23 -14.92 14.14 2.30
N GLY A 24 -14.46 14.13 1.05
CA GLY A 24 -15.12 13.48 -0.09
C GLY A 24 -14.70 12.03 -0.34
N PHE A 25 -13.68 11.52 0.37
CA PHE A 25 -13.18 10.15 0.22
C PHE A 25 -13.76 9.25 1.32
N GLY A 26 -14.27 8.07 0.93
CA GLY A 26 -14.82 7.09 1.85
C GLY A 26 -13.70 6.37 2.61
N ALA A 27 -13.71 6.48 3.93
CA ALA A 27 -12.93 5.71 4.90
C ALA A 27 -11.44 5.48 4.56
N ASP A 28 -10.56 6.47 4.74
CA ASP A 28 -9.16 6.39 4.30
C ASP A 28 -8.14 6.53 5.46
N VAL A 29 -8.16 5.57 6.39
CA VAL A 29 -7.06 5.43 7.37
C VAL A 29 -5.77 5.02 6.64
N ASN A 30 -4.72 5.83 6.76
CA ASN A 30 -3.43 5.56 6.13
C ASN A 30 -2.49 4.79 7.07
N VAL A 31 -1.55 4.04 6.52
CA VAL A 31 -0.51 3.33 7.26
C VAL A 31 0.79 4.10 7.16
N SER A 32 1.26 4.65 8.27
CA SER A 32 2.51 5.43 8.33
C SER A 32 3.74 4.56 8.66
N ALA A 33 3.53 3.43 9.34
CA ALA A 33 4.54 2.42 9.64
C ALA A 33 3.85 1.07 9.86
N THR A 34 4.53 -0.04 9.57
CA THR A 34 4.00 -1.41 9.77
C THR A 34 3.48 -1.64 11.19
N GLU A 35 4.17 -1.07 12.19
CA GLU A 35 3.79 -1.14 13.60
C GLU A 35 2.43 -0.49 13.91
N SER A 36 1.94 0.40 13.05
CA SER A 36 0.63 1.07 13.22
C SER A 36 -0.51 0.06 13.26
N TYR A 37 -0.43 -1.01 12.47
CA TYR A 37 -1.42 -2.09 12.48
C TYR A 37 -1.52 -2.77 13.84
N SER A 38 -0.42 -2.84 14.59
CA SER A 38 -0.38 -3.44 15.94
C SER A 38 -0.75 -2.44 17.04
N LEU A 39 -0.47 -1.14 16.86
CA LEU A 39 -0.75 -0.11 17.86
C LEU A 39 -2.19 0.41 17.80
N PHE A 40 -2.80 0.44 16.62
CA PHE A 40 -4.16 0.94 16.40
C PHE A 40 -5.10 -0.18 15.91
N VAL A 41 -4.94 -1.39 16.44
CA VAL A 41 -5.74 -2.57 16.06
C VAL A 41 -7.24 -2.29 16.02
N PRO A 42 -7.87 -1.64 17.03
CA PRO A 42 -9.31 -1.42 16.99
C PRO A 42 -9.76 -0.59 15.79
N LEU A 43 -9.00 0.44 15.41
CA LEU A 43 -9.29 1.32 14.28
C LEU A 43 -9.11 0.60 12.95
N TYR A 44 -7.95 -0.03 12.74
CA TYR A 44 -7.70 -0.73 11.47
C TYR A 44 -8.64 -1.89 11.27
N THR A 45 -8.97 -2.62 12.33
CA THR A 45 -9.92 -3.73 12.19
C THR A 45 -11.27 -3.24 11.70
N SER A 46 -11.85 -2.22 12.32
CA SER A 46 -13.20 -1.76 11.94
C SER A 46 -13.25 -1.33 10.48
N VAL A 47 -12.23 -0.61 10.02
CA VAL A 47 -12.15 -0.18 8.61
C VAL A 47 -11.94 -1.36 7.67
N ILE A 48 -11.07 -2.32 8.03
CA ILE A 48 -10.81 -3.51 7.21
C ILE A 48 -12.07 -4.38 7.08
N GLU A 49 -12.81 -4.60 8.18
CA GLU A 49 -14.03 -5.44 8.18
C GLU A 49 -15.17 -4.78 7.39
N GLU A 50 -15.27 -3.44 7.41
CA GLU A 50 -16.25 -2.69 6.63
C GLU A 50 -15.91 -2.69 5.13
N TYR A 51 -14.64 -2.47 4.77
CA TYR A 51 -14.19 -2.42 3.38
C TYR A 51 -14.11 -3.81 2.74
N HIS A 52 -13.59 -4.81 3.46
CA HIS A 52 -13.47 -6.18 2.99
C HIS A 52 -14.61 -7.04 3.53
N ILE A 53 -15.73 -7.05 2.81
CA ILE A 53 -16.92 -7.85 3.14
C ILE A 53 -16.52 -9.32 3.40
N GLY A 54 -16.74 -9.79 4.63
CA GLY A 54 -16.44 -11.17 5.05
C GLY A 54 -15.05 -11.41 5.63
N PHE A 55 -14.21 -10.39 5.73
CA PHE A 55 -12.97 -10.44 6.52
C PHE A 55 -13.32 -10.17 7.99
N THR A 56 -12.80 -10.98 8.92
CA THR A 56 -12.97 -10.76 10.37
C THR A 56 -11.63 -10.81 11.06
N LYS A 57 -11.51 -10.29 12.29
CA LYS A 57 -10.28 -10.43 13.13
C LYS A 57 -9.69 -11.84 13.19
N LYS A 58 -10.51 -12.88 13.00
CA LYS A 58 -10.11 -14.28 13.14
C LYS A 58 -9.69 -14.91 11.81
N THR A 59 -9.88 -14.24 10.69
CA THR A 59 -9.58 -14.76 9.35
C THR A 59 -8.14 -14.40 8.98
N PRO A 60 -7.19 -15.37 8.93
CA PRO A 60 -5.86 -15.09 8.41
C PRO A 60 -5.92 -14.80 6.90
N SER A 61 -5.06 -13.89 6.43
CA SER A 61 -4.87 -13.72 4.98
C SER A 61 -4.36 -15.02 4.37
N PRO A 62 -4.85 -15.42 3.19
CA PRO A 62 -4.31 -16.57 2.49
C PRO A 62 -2.82 -16.34 2.13
N PRO A 63 -2.05 -17.43 1.95
CA PRO A 63 -0.70 -17.35 1.42
C PRO A 63 -0.66 -16.65 0.05
N SER A 64 0.45 -16.00 -0.25
CA SER A 64 0.64 -15.39 -1.57
C SER A 64 0.81 -16.48 -2.63
N GLU A 65 -0.14 -16.56 -3.56
CA GLU A 65 -0.10 -17.47 -4.70
C GLU A 65 -0.63 -16.76 -5.94
N PHE A 66 0.15 -16.77 -7.04
CA PHE A 66 -0.25 -16.14 -8.30
C PHE A 66 -1.09 -17.07 -9.19
N GLY A 67 -1.28 -18.33 -8.79
CA GLY A 67 -1.98 -19.33 -9.57
C GLY A 67 -1.28 -19.65 -10.89
N LYS A 68 -2.06 -20.12 -11.87
CA LYS A 68 -1.57 -20.47 -13.20
C LYS A 68 -1.81 -19.30 -14.16
N VAL A 69 -0.77 -18.83 -14.82
CA VAL A 69 -0.86 -17.68 -15.73
C VAL A 69 -1.77 -17.95 -16.94
N ASN A 70 -1.97 -19.21 -17.30
CA ASN A 70 -2.75 -19.62 -18.49
C ASN A 70 -4.20 -20.02 -18.19
N THR A 71 -4.68 -19.83 -16.95
CA THR A 71 -6.10 -20.06 -16.63
C THR A 71 -7.05 -18.93 -17.00
N PRO A 72 -6.66 -17.63 -16.98
CA PRO A 72 -7.53 -16.58 -17.48
C PRO A 72 -7.77 -16.77 -18.99
N GLY A 73 -9.04 -16.72 -19.42
CA GLY A 73 -9.40 -16.74 -20.83
C GLY A 73 -9.24 -15.37 -21.49
N ASP A 74 -9.49 -15.31 -22.79
CA ASP A 74 -9.63 -14.04 -23.50
C ASP A 74 -10.89 -13.31 -23.01
N LEU A 75 -10.71 -12.06 -22.60
CA LEU A 75 -11.77 -11.24 -21.98
C LEU A 75 -12.65 -10.55 -23.04
N ASP A 76 -12.17 -10.43 -24.28
CA ASP A 76 -12.94 -9.84 -25.39
C ASP A 76 -12.54 -10.46 -26.74
N PRO A 77 -13.00 -11.68 -27.02
CA PRO A 77 -12.63 -12.41 -28.24
C PRO A 77 -13.02 -11.68 -29.54
N ASP A 78 -14.11 -10.90 -29.50
CA ASP A 78 -14.65 -10.19 -30.65
C ASP A 78 -14.04 -8.77 -30.81
N ASN A 79 -13.20 -8.33 -29.87
CA ASN A 79 -12.54 -7.02 -29.83
C ASN A 79 -13.51 -5.83 -29.95
N GLU A 80 -14.69 -5.92 -29.34
CA GLU A 80 -15.73 -4.89 -29.45
C GLU A 80 -15.71 -3.86 -28.31
N PHE A 81 -15.09 -4.18 -27.16
CA PHE A 81 -15.25 -3.40 -25.93
C PHE A 81 -13.94 -3.03 -25.23
N LEU A 82 -12.93 -3.91 -25.26
CA LEU A 82 -11.69 -3.71 -24.50
C LEU A 82 -10.66 -2.89 -25.28
N ILE A 83 -10.32 -1.71 -24.74
CA ILE A 83 -9.21 -0.88 -25.23
C ILE A 83 -7.87 -1.37 -24.64
N SER A 84 -7.86 -1.70 -23.35
CA SER A 84 -6.65 -2.16 -22.65
C SER A 84 -6.99 -2.85 -21.33
N THR A 85 -6.19 -3.85 -20.95
CA THR A 85 -6.25 -4.50 -19.65
C THR A 85 -5.01 -4.17 -18.84
N ARG A 86 -5.17 -3.86 -17.55
CA ARG A 86 -4.06 -3.49 -16.67
C ARG A 86 -4.21 -4.13 -15.29
N LEU A 87 -3.13 -4.74 -14.81
CA LEU A 87 -3.01 -5.29 -13.47
C LEU A 87 -1.86 -4.60 -12.73
N GLU A 88 -2.09 -4.20 -11.48
CA GLU A 88 -1.10 -3.59 -10.61
C GLU A 88 -1.03 -4.31 -9.27
N TYR A 89 0.13 -4.24 -8.63
CA TYR A 89 0.27 -4.66 -7.24
C TYR A 89 1.31 -3.80 -6.51
N GLY A 90 0.98 -3.32 -5.33
CA GLY A 90 1.87 -2.50 -4.50
C GLY A 90 2.77 -3.34 -3.57
N ARG A 91 4.03 -2.94 -3.42
CA ARG A 91 4.95 -3.50 -2.40
C ARG A 91 5.52 -2.39 -1.53
N CYS A 92 5.70 -2.69 -0.26
CA CYS A 92 6.41 -1.82 0.67
C CYS A 92 7.77 -2.44 1.02
N LEU A 93 8.82 -1.62 1.04
CA LEU A 93 10.16 -2.08 1.38
C LEU A 93 10.29 -2.23 2.90
N GLN A 94 10.73 -3.41 3.34
CA GLN A 94 10.92 -3.70 4.75
C GLN A 94 11.90 -2.70 5.39
N GLY A 95 11.54 -2.18 6.57
CA GLY A 95 12.35 -1.21 7.30
C GLY A 95 12.24 0.23 6.78
N LEU A 96 11.52 0.47 5.68
CA LEU A 96 11.14 1.80 5.25
C LEU A 96 9.72 2.14 5.73
N LEU A 97 9.53 3.43 6.02
CA LEU A 97 8.25 3.95 6.46
C LEU A 97 7.29 4.04 5.27
N HIS A 98 6.02 3.77 5.57
CA HIS A 98 4.98 3.71 4.55
C HIS A 98 4.48 5.13 4.29
N ASN A 99 4.46 5.50 3.02
CA ASN A 99 3.95 6.75 2.47
C ASN A 99 4.12 8.01 3.35
N ILE A 100 5.37 8.34 3.69
CA ILE A 100 5.72 9.65 4.26
C ILE A 100 6.47 10.48 3.22
N LEU A 101 5.79 10.86 2.14
CA LEU A 101 6.30 11.83 1.16
C LEU A 101 7.04 13.02 1.83
N PRO A 102 6.59 13.60 2.96
CA PRO A 102 7.32 14.72 3.59
C PRO A 102 8.66 14.34 4.25
N LEU A 103 8.76 13.16 4.86
CA LEU A 103 9.92 12.75 5.67
C LEU A 103 10.96 11.98 4.85
N LEU A 104 10.52 11.20 3.85
CA LEU A 104 11.40 10.58 2.87
C LEU A 104 12.04 11.66 2.00
N GLN A 105 11.31 12.67 1.50
CA GLN A 105 11.91 13.72 0.67
C GLN A 105 13.07 14.47 1.37
N LYS A 106 12.99 14.75 2.68
CA LYS A 106 14.09 15.41 3.42
C LYS A 106 15.34 14.54 3.55
N LYS A 107 15.20 13.22 3.74
CA LYS A 107 16.33 12.28 3.84
C LYS A 107 16.89 11.87 2.47
N PHE A 108 16.06 11.75 1.44
CA PHE A 108 16.47 11.32 0.11
C PHE A 108 17.02 12.47 -0.76
N LYS A 109 16.61 13.73 -0.53
CA LYS A 109 17.24 14.89 -1.20
C LYS A 109 18.69 15.14 -0.75
N THR A 110 19.10 14.63 0.42
CA THR A 110 20.43 14.89 1.01
C THR A 110 21.49 13.84 0.65
N LYS A 111 21.11 12.69 0.11
CA LYS A 111 22.04 11.71 -0.47
C LYS A 111 21.56 11.32 -1.85
N GLY A 112 22.20 11.88 -2.89
CA GLY A 112 21.88 11.61 -4.28
C GLY A 112 21.86 10.12 -4.58
N PHE A 113 20.66 9.57 -4.76
CA PHE A 113 20.47 8.21 -5.24
C PHE A 113 20.72 8.21 -6.76
N ARG A 114 21.92 7.84 -7.19
CA ARG A 114 22.20 7.55 -8.59
C ARG A 114 21.73 6.13 -8.89
N ASN A 115 20.74 6.01 -9.78
CA ASN A 115 20.38 4.74 -10.40
C ASN A 115 21.54 4.31 -11.31
N THR A 116 22.38 3.38 -10.87
CA THR A 116 23.36 2.70 -11.72
C THR A 116 22.69 1.53 -12.40
N ALA A 117 21.79 1.80 -13.33
CA ALA A 117 21.26 0.80 -14.25
C ALA A 117 21.13 1.43 -15.64
N THR A 118 22.28 1.72 -16.25
CA THR A 118 22.41 1.82 -17.70
C THR A 118 23.65 1.04 -18.10
N LYS A 119 23.44 -0.11 -18.73
CA LYS A 119 24.08 -0.47 -20.00
C LYS A 119 23.37 -1.68 -20.60
N THR A 120 22.87 -1.42 -21.80
CA THR A 120 22.39 -2.30 -22.85
C THR A 120 23.29 -3.50 -23.10
N GLU A 121 22.70 -4.68 -23.29
CA GLU A 121 23.19 -5.67 -24.25
C GLU A 121 22.01 -6.15 -25.10
N THR A 122 21.89 -5.55 -26.28
CA THR A 122 21.21 -6.16 -27.42
C THR A 122 22.31 -6.89 -28.18
N SER A 123 22.29 -8.21 -28.22
CA SER A 123 23.02 -8.98 -29.21
C SER A 123 22.04 -9.76 -30.07
N ALA A 124 22.37 -9.80 -31.36
CA ALA A 124 21.62 -10.37 -32.47
C ALA A 124 21.27 -11.86 -32.33
#